data_AF-A0A2V7ATE6-F1
#
_entry.id   AF-A0A2V7ATE6-F1
#
_cell.length_a   1.000
_cell.length_b   1.000
_cell.length_c   1.000
_cell.angle_alpha   90.00
_cell.angle_beta   90.00
_cell.angle_gamma   90.00
#
_symmetry.space_group_name_H-M   'P 1'
#
loop_
_entity.id
_entity.type
_entity.pdbx_description
1 polymer ?
#
loop_
_entity_poly.entity_id
_entity_poly.type
_entity_poly.pdbx_seq_one_letter_code
_entity_poly.pdbx_strand_id
1 'polypeptide(L)'
;MRLKTSVLLLPIVNAVEAAENIATLDHICHGRLDVGVSIGYREKELETVGLRRQDRVPKLEESLALMKRLWAGDEVSFAGSYTRVTAGRMGFRPHQEPHPPLEMGAQSVGATRRAARLTDGVFFGPQISWDSVAKLALVFRDARQEAGQVPGTIGASRALIVGPRR
;
A
#
# COMPACT_ATOMS: atom_id res chain seq x y z
N MET A 1 7.40 18.92 6.15
CA MET A 1 6.37 17.97 6.61
C MET A 1 5.83 17.19 5.41
N ARG A 2 5.65 15.87 5.54
CA ARG A 2 4.99 15.00 4.54
C ARG A 2 3.63 14.54 5.07
N LEU A 3 2.69 14.27 4.18
CA LEU A 3 1.39 13.66 4.50
C LEU A 3 1.45 12.17 4.18
N LYS A 4 0.88 11.33 5.04
CA LYS A 4 0.84 9.88 4.81
C LYS A 4 -0.53 9.28 5.11
N THR A 5 -1.05 8.45 4.21
CA THR A 5 -2.15 7.55 4.57
C THR A 5 -1.58 6.47 5.49
N SER A 6 -2.03 6.38 6.75
CA SER A 6 -1.51 5.36 7.68
C SER A 6 -1.66 3.96 7.06
N VAL A 7 -2.87 3.61 6.62
CA VAL A 7 -3.18 2.51 5.71
C VAL A 7 -4.48 2.81 4.96
N LEU A 8 -4.51 2.63 3.65
CA LEU A 8 -5.71 2.58 2.81
C LEU A 8 -6.05 1.12 2.53
N LEU A 9 -7.29 0.72 2.84
CA LEU A 9 -7.75 -0.65 2.61
C LEU A 9 -8.17 -0.82 1.14
N LEU A 10 -7.19 -1.09 0.27
CA LEU A 10 -7.44 -1.22 -1.18
C LEU A 10 -8.54 -2.22 -1.56
N PRO A 11 -8.73 -3.36 -0.85
CA PRO A 11 -9.77 -4.31 -1.24
C PRO A 11 -11.19 -3.75 -1.22
N ILE A 12 -11.48 -2.77 -0.36
CA ILE A 12 -12.83 -2.24 -0.14
C ILE A 12 -13.11 -0.93 -0.89
N VAL A 13 -12.17 -0.48 -1.73
CA VAL A 13 -12.33 0.72 -2.55
C VAL A 13 -12.16 0.42 -4.03
N ASN A 14 -12.71 1.27 -4.89
CA ASN A 14 -12.47 1.19 -6.32
C ASN A 14 -11.03 1.60 -6.62
N ALA A 15 -10.29 0.76 -7.36
CA ALA A 15 -8.87 0.99 -7.64
C ALA A 15 -8.63 2.18 -8.59
N VAL A 16 -9.55 2.44 -9.52
CA VAL A 16 -9.46 3.58 -10.46
C VAL A 16 -9.68 4.88 -9.69
N GLU A 17 -10.75 4.93 -8.89
CA GLU A 17 -11.04 6.09 -8.04
C GLU A 17 -9.92 6.35 -7.02
N ALA A 18 -9.38 5.30 -6.40
CA ALA A 18 -8.22 5.43 -5.52
C ALA A 18 -6.99 5.99 -6.25
N ALA A 19 -6.72 5.55 -7.48
CA ALA A 19 -5.62 6.07 -8.29
C ALA A 19 -5.76 7.58 -8.56
N GLU A 20 -6.96 8.02 -8.94
CA GLU A 20 -7.27 9.44 -9.21
C GLU A 20 -7.20 10.30 -7.95
N ASN A 21 -7.78 9.82 -6.84
CA ASN A 21 -7.73 10.54 -5.57
C ASN A 21 -6.31 10.68 -5.03
N ILE A 22 -5.48 9.64 -5.16
CA ILE A 22 -4.07 9.69 -4.75
C ILE A 22 -3.29 10.66 -5.63
N ALA A 23 -3.48 10.62 -6.96
CA ALA A 23 -2.81 11.57 -7.86
C ALA A 23 -3.21 13.02 -7.54
N THR A 24 -4.50 13.26 -7.30
CA THR A 24 -5.03 14.57 -6.90
C THR A 24 -4.39 15.04 -5.60
N LEU A 25 -4.38 14.19 -4.58
CA LEU A 25 -3.81 14.53 -3.27
C LEU A 25 -2.31 14.76 -3.36
N ASP A 26 -1.61 14.04 -4.23
CA ASP A 26 -0.17 14.21 -4.45
C ASP A 26 0.15 15.59 -5.04
N HIS A 27 -0.66 16.06 -6.00
CA HIS A 27 -0.57 17.43 -6.52
C HIS A 27 -0.86 18.48 -5.45
N ILE A 28 -1.90 18.29 -4.64
CA ILE A 28 -2.22 19.17 -3.50
C ILE A 28 -1.07 19.21 -2.49
N CYS A 29 -0.40 18.08 -2.28
CA CYS A 29 0.74 17.99 -1.37
C CYS A 29 2.05 18.53 -1.97
N HIS A 30 2.06 18.89 -3.26
CA HIS A 30 3.27 19.23 -4.02
C HIS A 30 4.34 18.14 -3.89
N GLY A 31 3.96 16.89 -4.14
CA GLY A 31 4.86 15.74 -4.12
C GLY A 31 5.34 15.32 -2.72
N ARG A 32 4.58 15.68 -1.68
CA ARG A 32 4.89 15.31 -0.27
C ARG A 32 3.94 14.27 0.30
N LEU A 33 3.34 13.45 -0.56
CA LEU A 33 2.45 12.37 -0.18
C LEU A 33 3.21 11.03 -0.10
N ASP A 34 3.00 10.28 0.98
CA ASP A 34 3.33 8.86 1.09
C ASP A 34 2.03 8.04 1.22
N VAL A 35 1.95 6.89 0.58
CA VAL A 35 0.72 6.10 0.53
C VAL A 35 0.93 4.75 1.20
N GLY A 36 0.41 4.63 2.42
CA GLY A 36 0.26 3.34 3.09
C GLY A 36 -0.97 2.59 2.57
N VAL A 37 -0.83 1.30 2.27
CA VAL A 37 -1.91 0.39 1.83
C VAL A 37 -1.96 -0.88 2.69
N SER A 38 -3.12 -1.51 2.79
CA SER A 38 -3.26 -2.80 3.47
C SER A 38 -4.43 -3.64 2.97
N ILE A 39 -4.39 -4.93 3.28
CA ILE A 39 -5.42 -5.92 2.90
C ILE A 39 -6.68 -5.84 3.76
N GLY A 40 -6.62 -5.19 4.92
CA GLY A 40 -7.71 -5.23 5.90
C GLY A 40 -7.82 -6.57 6.63
N TYR A 41 -8.49 -6.56 7.79
CA TYR A 41 -8.61 -7.73 8.67
C TYR A 41 -10.02 -8.03 9.15
N ARG A 42 -10.94 -7.06 9.10
CA ARG A 42 -12.30 -7.20 9.63
C ARG A 42 -13.20 -7.75 8.54
N GLU A 43 -13.73 -8.94 8.78
CA GLU A 43 -14.62 -9.62 7.83
C GLU A 43 -15.89 -8.82 7.55
N LYS A 44 -16.48 -8.21 8.59
CA LYS A 44 -17.64 -7.31 8.46
C LYS A 44 -17.41 -6.14 7.49
N GLU A 45 -16.19 -5.61 7.39
CA GLU A 45 -15.89 -4.53 6.44
C GLU A 45 -15.85 -5.06 4.99
N LEU A 46 -15.32 -6.28 4.78
CA LEU A 46 -15.30 -6.93 3.48
C LEU A 46 -16.71 -7.28 2.98
N GLU A 47 -17.59 -7.72 3.88
CA GLU A 47 -18.99 -8.04 3.57
C GLU A 47 -19.74 -6.83 2.99
N THR A 48 -19.41 -5.61 3.42
CA THR A 48 -20.06 -4.38 2.91
C THR A 48 -19.83 -4.14 1.41
N VAL A 49 -18.79 -4.75 0.85
CA VAL A 49 -18.43 -4.66 -0.58
C VAL A 49 -18.54 -6.03 -1.28
N GLY A 50 -19.23 -6.99 -0.65
CA GLY A 50 -19.47 -8.32 -1.21
C GLY A 50 -18.23 -9.22 -1.31
N LEU A 51 -17.18 -8.93 -0.52
CA LEU A 51 -15.94 -9.70 -0.52
C LEU A 51 -15.85 -10.63 0.69
N ARG A 52 -15.12 -11.74 0.52
CA ARG A 52 -14.76 -12.65 1.61
C ARG A 52 -13.29 -12.49 1.98
N ARG A 53 -12.89 -13.06 3.12
CA ARG A 53 -11.50 -13.01 3.60
C ARG A 53 -10.46 -13.53 2.61
N GLN A 54 -10.82 -14.50 1.76
CA GLN A 54 -9.94 -15.04 0.73
C GLN A 54 -9.67 -14.06 -0.43
N ASP A 55 -10.58 -13.11 -0.66
CA ASP A 55 -10.51 -12.19 -1.79
C ASP A 55 -9.54 -11.02 -1.54
N ARG A 56 -9.26 -10.70 -0.26
CA ARG A 56 -8.51 -9.51 0.13
C ARG A 56 -7.09 -9.42 -0.43
N VAL A 57 -6.39 -10.55 -0.54
CA VAL A 57 -5.01 -10.58 -1.05
C VAL A 57 -5.04 -10.42 -2.57
N PRO A 58 -5.71 -11.30 -3.34
CA PRO A 58 -5.82 -11.13 -4.78
C PRO A 58 -6.34 -9.74 -5.20
N LYS A 59 -7.38 -9.22 -4.53
CA LYS A 59 -7.92 -7.89 -4.82
C LYS A 59 -6.90 -6.78 -4.59
N LEU A 60 -6.11 -6.82 -3.51
CA LEU A 60 -5.08 -5.81 -3.25
C LEU A 60 -3.98 -5.86 -4.31
N GLU A 61 -3.48 -7.05 -4.66
CA GLU A 61 -2.42 -7.20 -5.67
C GLU A 61 -2.90 -6.70 -7.03
N GLU A 62 -4.13 -7.06 -7.42
CA GLU A 62 -4.79 -6.60 -8.64
C GLU A 62 -4.96 -5.07 -8.66
N SER A 63 -5.42 -4.50 -7.54
CA SER A 63 -5.66 -3.06 -7.43
C SER A 63 -4.35 -2.28 -7.54
N LEU A 64 -3.28 -2.72 -6.86
CA LEU A 64 -1.96 -2.08 -6.97
C LEU A 64 -1.40 -2.16 -8.39
N ALA A 65 -1.53 -3.30 -9.05
CA ALA A 65 -1.08 -3.47 -10.43
C ALA A 65 -1.82 -2.52 -11.38
N LEU A 66 -3.14 -2.41 -11.24
CA LEU A 66 -3.95 -1.48 -12.03
C LEU A 66 -3.57 -0.01 -11.76
N MET A 67 -3.47 0.39 -10.48
CA MET A 67 -3.11 1.76 -10.09
C MET A 67 -1.76 2.19 -10.67
N LYS A 68 -0.73 1.33 -10.57
CA LYS A 68 0.59 1.63 -11.14
C LYS A 68 0.57 1.77 -12.66
N ARG A 69 -0.22 0.94 -13.36
CA ARG A 69 -0.40 1.07 -14.82
C ARG A 69 -1.11 2.38 -15.19
N LEU A 70 -2.12 2.76 -14.42
CA LEU A 70 -2.84 4.02 -14.63
C LEU A 70 -1.93 5.24 -14.40
N TRP A 71 -1.09 5.21 -13.37
CA TRP A 71 -0.13 6.30 -13.07
C TRP A 71 1.02 6.40 -14.06
N ALA A 72 1.40 5.32 -14.73
CA ALA A 72 2.31 5.39 -15.88
C ALA A 72 1.75 6.24 -17.03
N GLY A 73 0.42 6.45 -17.05
CA GLY A 73 -0.30 7.42 -17.87
C GLY A 73 -0.43 7.05 -19.34
N ASP A 74 -0.29 5.76 -19.64
CA ASP A 74 -0.73 5.17 -20.91
C ASP A 74 -2.21 4.81 -20.84
N GLU A 75 -2.78 4.46 -22.00
CA GLU A 75 -4.11 3.85 -22.03
C GLU A 75 -4.05 2.42 -21.49
N VAL A 76 -4.93 2.10 -20.55
CA VAL A 76 -4.95 0.84 -19.81
C VAL A 76 -6.22 0.06 -20.15
N SER A 77 -6.03 -1.11 -20.74
CA SER A 77 -7.02 -2.19 -20.70
C SER A 77 -6.58 -3.24 -19.67
N PHE A 78 -7.48 -3.55 -18.74
CA PHE A 78 -7.22 -4.42 -17.60
C PHE A 78 -8.42 -5.34 -17.38
N ALA A 79 -8.18 -6.65 -17.39
CA ALA A 79 -9.21 -7.67 -17.22
C ALA A 79 -8.87 -8.54 -16.00
N GLY A 80 -9.01 -7.96 -14.81
CA GLY A 80 -8.81 -8.65 -13.54
C GLY A 80 -10.02 -9.49 -13.13
N SER A 81 -9.85 -10.24 -12.05
CA SER A 81 -10.93 -11.00 -11.42
C SER A 81 -11.93 -10.07 -10.72
N TYR A 82 -11.49 -8.89 -10.28
CA TYR A 82 -12.32 -7.98 -9.49
C TYR A 82 -12.55 -6.62 -10.15
N THR A 83 -11.70 -6.23 -11.09
CA THR A 83 -11.78 -4.92 -11.75
C THR A 83 -11.52 -5.08 -13.23
N ARG A 84 -12.41 -4.49 -14.03
CA ARG A 84 -12.30 -4.43 -15.49
C ARG A 84 -12.22 -2.98 -15.92
N VAL A 85 -11.24 -2.66 -16.74
CA VAL A 85 -11.05 -1.36 -17.38
C VAL A 85 -10.83 -1.60 -18.87
N THR A 86 -11.52 -0.84 -19.72
CA THR A 86 -11.40 -0.94 -21.18
C THR A 86 -11.01 0.43 -21.71
N ALA A 87 -9.84 0.51 -22.35
CA ALA A 87 -9.29 1.76 -22.89
C ALA A 87 -9.32 2.94 -21.88
N GLY A 88 -9.06 2.65 -20.60
CA GLY A 88 -9.12 3.66 -19.55
C GLY A 88 -7.84 4.49 -19.51
N ARG A 89 -7.96 5.81 -19.34
CA ARG A 89 -6.83 6.73 -19.22
C ARG A 89 -7.11 7.70 -18.07
N MET A 90 -6.13 7.86 -17.18
CA MET A 90 -6.22 8.89 -16.13
C MET A 90 -6.13 10.29 -16.73
N GLY A 91 -6.91 11.24 -16.20
CA GLY A 91 -6.89 12.63 -16.63
C GLY A 91 -5.55 13.35 -16.40
N PHE A 92 -4.81 12.96 -15.37
CA PHE A 92 -3.46 13.44 -15.09
C PHE A 92 -2.67 12.40 -14.27
N ARG A 93 -1.35 12.40 -14.40
CA ARG A 93 -0.45 11.53 -13.61
C ARG A 93 -0.21 12.13 -12.22
N PRO A 94 0.24 11.34 -11.23
CA PRO A 94 0.71 11.89 -9.96
C PRO A 94 1.82 12.93 -10.15
N HIS A 95 2.04 13.76 -9.13
CA HIS A 95 3.10 14.78 -9.12
C HIS A 95 4.48 14.13 -8.97
N GLN A 96 4.60 13.10 -8.14
CA GLN A 96 5.81 12.31 -7.95
C GLN A 96 5.95 11.26 -9.06
N GLU A 97 7.16 11.09 -9.56
CA GLU A 97 7.52 10.01 -10.49
C GLU A 97 8.26 8.87 -9.79
N PRO A 98 7.98 7.59 -10.11
CA PRO A 98 6.92 7.13 -11.02
C PRO A 98 5.51 7.23 -10.42
N HIS A 99 5.41 7.35 -9.10
CA HIS A 99 4.20 7.53 -8.30
C HIS A 99 4.61 7.94 -6.88
N PRO A 100 3.68 8.36 -5.99
CA PRO A 100 3.97 8.53 -4.57
C PRO A 100 4.56 7.25 -3.96
N PRO A 101 5.51 7.33 -3.00
CA PRO A 101 6.03 6.16 -2.33
C PRO A 101 4.92 5.31 -1.71
N LEU A 102 4.88 4.02 -2.07
CA LEU A 102 3.92 3.06 -1.57
C LEU A 102 4.54 2.24 -0.44
N GLU A 103 3.81 2.08 0.66
CA GLU A 103 4.18 1.15 1.73
C GLU A 103 3.03 0.21 2.05
N MET A 104 3.32 -1.08 2.22
CA MET A 104 2.30 -2.04 2.61
C MET A 104 2.36 -2.36 4.11
N GLY A 105 1.22 -2.28 4.77
CA GLY A 105 1.05 -2.73 6.15
C GLY A 105 1.23 -4.24 6.28
N ALA A 106 2.12 -4.69 7.16
CA ALA A 106 2.40 -6.12 7.37
C ALA A 106 2.52 -6.49 8.86
N GLN A 107 2.17 -7.74 9.19
CA GLN A 107 2.27 -8.29 10.55
C GLN A 107 2.74 -9.76 10.56
N SER A 108 3.13 -10.30 9.40
CA SER A 108 3.58 -11.68 9.26
C SER A 108 4.67 -11.79 8.20
N VAL A 109 5.41 -12.90 8.20
CA VAL A 109 6.45 -13.18 7.18
C VAL A 109 5.85 -13.13 5.77
N GLY A 110 4.73 -13.81 5.54
CA GLY A 110 4.07 -13.82 4.23
C GLY A 110 3.56 -12.44 3.80
N ALA A 111 3.04 -11.62 4.73
CA ALA A 111 2.65 -10.25 4.42
C ALA A 111 3.86 -9.36 4.10
N THR A 112 4.96 -9.58 4.81
CA THR A 112 6.20 -8.80 4.64
C THR A 112 6.90 -9.11 3.33
N ARG A 113 6.98 -10.40 2.94
CA ARG A 113 7.48 -10.79 1.62
C ARG A 113 6.62 -10.24 0.48
N ARG A 114 5.30 -10.15 0.69
CA ARG A 114 4.41 -9.50 -0.28
C ARG A 114 4.67 -8.00 -0.38
N ALA A 115 4.83 -7.31 0.76
CA ALA A 115 5.20 -5.89 0.78
C ALA A 115 6.50 -5.65 0.02
N ALA A 116 7.53 -6.47 0.28
CA ALA A 116 8.80 -6.42 -0.43
C ALA A 116 8.62 -6.44 -1.94
N ARG A 117 7.80 -7.36 -2.46
CA ARG A 117 7.54 -7.53 -3.90
C ARG A 117 6.72 -6.39 -4.52
N LEU A 118 5.69 -5.91 -3.83
CA LEU A 118 4.63 -5.09 -4.44
C LEU A 118 4.78 -3.58 -4.21
N THR A 119 5.48 -3.16 -3.16
CA THR A 119 5.55 -1.75 -2.73
C THR A 119 6.99 -1.29 -2.52
N ASP A 120 7.18 0.00 -2.30
CA ASP A 120 8.50 0.61 -2.08
C ASP A 120 8.98 0.41 -0.63
N GLY A 121 8.04 0.20 0.29
CA GLY A 121 8.33 -0.07 1.68
C GLY A 121 7.35 -1.00 2.38
N VAL A 122 7.66 -1.27 3.64
CA VAL A 122 6.80 -1.99 4.60
C VAL A 122 6.54 -1.13 5.82
N PHE A 123 5.31 -1.19 6.32
CA PHE A 123 4.91 -0.48 7.53
C PHE A 123 4.39 -1.44 8.60
N PHE A 124 4.98 -1.36 9.79
CA PHE A 124 4.61 -2.17 10.94
C PHE A 124 3.75 -1.38 11.93
N GLY A 125 2.51 -1.82 12.13
CA GLY A 125 1.61 -1.22 13.10
C GLY A 125 2.05 -1.42 14.55
N PRO A 126 1.38 -0.76 15.51
CA PRO A 126 1.72 -0.82 16.93
C PRO A 126 1.39 -2.18 17.59
N GLN A 127 0.72 -3.10 16.88
CA GLN A 127 0.22 -4.36 17.45
C GLN A 127 1.32 -5.41 17.63
N ILE A 128 2.46 -5.27 16.95
CA ILE A 128 3.58 -6.23 17.02
C ILE A 128 4.73 -5.71 17.88
N SER A 129 5.38 -6.63 18.61
CA SER A 129 6.54 -6.31 19.47
C SER A 129 7.73 -5.76 18.69
N TRP A 130 8.68 -5.13 19.40
CA TRP A 130 9.95 -4.69 18.81
C TRP A 130 10.77 -5.85 18.24
N ASP A 131 10.80 -7.00 18.91
CA ASP A 131 11.47 -8.20 18.39
C ASP A 131 10.84 -8.68 17.08
N SER A 132 9.51 -8.63 16.99
CA SER A 132 8.80 -8.97 15.76
C SER A 132 9.13 -7.99 14.64
N VAL A 133 9.21 -6.69 14.92
CA VAL A 133 9.64 -5.68 13.93
C VAL A 133 11.05 -5.95 13.46
N ALA A 134 12.00 -6.23 14.36
CA ALA A 134 13.38 -6.53 13.98
C ALA A 134 13.45 -7.76 13.05
N LYS A 135 12.73 -8.84 13.41
CA LYS A 135 12.66 -10.06 12.59
C LYS A 135 12.02 -9.81 11.21
N LEU A 136 10.89 -9.11 11.16
CA LEU A 136 10.20 -8.83 9.90
C LEU A 136 10.97 -7.82 9.03
N ALA A 137 11.68 -6.87 9.63
CA ALA A 137 12.57 -5.96 8.89
C ALA A 137 13.67 -6.73 8.13
N LEU A 138 14.23 -7.78 8.73
CA LEU A 138 15.17 -8.67 8.05
C LEU A 138 14.49 -9.41 6.89
N VAL A 139 13.32 -10.02 7.14
CA VAL A 139 12.53 -10.69 6.09
C VAL A 139 12.26 -9.77 4.89
N PHE A 140 11.96 -8.48 5.13
CA PHE A 140 11.73 -7.52 4.05
C PHE A 140 13.00 -7.27 3.22
N ARG A 141 14.14 -7.07 3.89
CA ARG A 141 15.44 -6.83 3.23
C ARG A 141 15.85 -8.05 2.42
N ASP A 142 15.79 -9.23 3.02
CA ASP A 142 16.15 -10.50 2.37
C ASP A 142 15.28 -10.74 1.14
N ALA A 143 13.96 -10.56 1.25
CA ALA A 143 13.05 -10.75 0.12
C ALA A 143 13.30 -9.78 -1.04
N ARG A 144 13.72 -8.52 -0.76
CA ARG A 144 14.09 -7.57 -1.83
C ARG A 144 15.42 -7.93 -2.47
N GLN A 145 16.40 -8.37 -1.67
CA GLN A 145 17.69 -8.83 -2.16
C GLN A 145 17.54 -10.08 -3.05
N GLU A 146 16.77 -11.08 -2.60
CA GLU A 146 16.43 -12.29 -3.36
C GLU A 146 15.79 -11.95 -4.73
N ALA A 147 14.97 -10.89 -4.77
CA ALA A 147 14.30 -10.42 -5.97
C ALA A 147 15.11 -9.43 -6.82
N GLY A 148 16.35 -9.08 -6.43
CA GLY A 148 17.17 -8.07 -7.10
C GLY A 148 16.57 -6.66 -7.09
N GLN A 149 15.70 -6.36 -6.14
CA GLN A 149 15.04 -5.06 -6.02
C GLN A 149 15.90 -4.08 -5.19
N VAL A 150 15.82 -2.79 -5.51
CA VAL A 150 16.48 -1.72 -4.74
C VAL A 150 16.07 -1.76 -3.26
N PRO A 151 16.90 -1.33 -2.30
CA PRO A 151 16.49 -1.23 -0.90
C PRO A 151 15.20 -0.41 -0.75
N GLY A 152 14.27 -0.90 0.07
CA GLY A 152 12.99 -0.24 0.35
C GLY A 152 12.95 0.43 1.72
N THR A 153 11.87 1.16 2.01
CA THR A 153 11.67 1.78 3.32
C THR A 153 11.07 0.81 4.33
N ILE A 154 11.45 0.94 5.60
CA ILE A 154 10.89 0.18 6.70
C ILE A 154 10.41 1.18 7.76
N GLY A 155 9.11 1.23 7.99
CA GLY A 155 8.49 2.09 8.99
C GLY A 155 7.82 1.29 10.11
N ALA A 156 7.74 1.89 11.30
CA ALA A 156 6.94 1.35 12.40
C ALA A 156 6.26 2.49 13.16
N SER A 157 5.04 2.24 13.66
CA SER A 157 4.33 3.18 14.55
C SER A 157 4.31 2.69 15.99
N ARG A 158 4.51 3.61 16.93
CA ARG A 158 4.56 3.35 18.38
C ARG A 158 3.91 4.48 19.14
N ALA A 159 3.22 4.12 20.23
CA ALA A 159 2.77 5.10 21.20
C ALA A 159 3.95 5.50 22.09
N LEU A 160 4.19 6.81 22.18
CA LEU A 160 5.10 7.40 23.15
C LEU A 160 4.27 8.26 24.10
N ILE A 161 4.36 7.98 25.40
CA ILE A 161 3.69 8.76 26.44
C ILE A 161 4.79 9.38 27.30
N VAL A 162 4.80 10.71 27.38
CA VAL A 162 5.76 11.48 28.18
C VAL A 162 4.97 12.22 29.25
N GLY A 163 5.39 12.07 30.51
CA GLY A 163 4.77 12.72 31.65
C GLY A 163 5.79 12.98 32.76
N PRO A 164 5.47 13.85 33.74
CA PRO A 164 6.36 14.09 34.87
C PRO A 164 6.56 12.81 35.67
N ARG A 165 7.78 12.56 36.16
CA ARG A 165 8.02 11.57 37.22
C ARG A 165 7.33 12.09 38.48
N ARG A 166 6.36 11.33 39.00
CA ARG A 166 5.84 11.52 40.35
C ARG A 166 6.76 10.87 41.36
#